data_AF-A0A327Z350-F1
#
_entry.id   AF-A0A327Z350-F1
#
_cell.length_a   1.000
_cell.length_b   1.000
_cell.length_c   1.000
_cell.angle_alpha   90.00
_cell.angle_beta   90.00
_cell.angle_gamma   90.00
#
_symmetry.space_group_name_H-M   'P 1'
#
loop_
_entity.id
_entity.type
_entity.pdbx_description
1 polymer ?
#
loop_
_entity_poly.entity_id
_entity_poly.type
_entity_poly.pdbx_seq_one_letter_code
_entity_poly.pdbx_strand_id
1 'polypeptide(L)'
;MRQVYAHQAVLSPAPASIGALLDGFDVVTRLDGDRLRILFTSPPDQVELIRSRLDAALSGGDWELVSSGCARVDTEDRPDARRLLRAKGAKSE
;
A
#
# COMPACT_ATOMS: atom_id res chain seq x y z
N MET A 1 12.86 -8.26 11.85
CA MET A 1 11.99 -7.22 12.45
C MET A 1 11.09 -6.68 11.35
N ARG A 2 9.77 -6.60 11.54
CA ARG A 2 8.84 -6.04 10.54
C ARG A 2 8.45 -4.62 10.93
N GLN A 3 8.28 -3.76 9.93
CA GLN A 3 7.86 -2.38 10.09
C GLN A 3 6.73 -2.06 9.11
N VAL A 4 6.03 -0.96 9.35
CA VAL A 4 4.99 -0.46 8.45
C VAL A 4 5.62 0.59 7.56
N TYR A 5 5.33 0.50 6.27
CA TYR A 5 5.78 1.44 5.25
C TYR A 5 4.55 2.03 4.55
N ALA A 6 4.68 3.27 4.09
CA ALA A 6 3.68 3.93 3.28
C ALA A 6 4.20 4.09 1.85
N HIS A 7 3.36 3.74 0.89
CA HIS A 7 3.55 4.00 -0.52
C HIS A 7 2.40 4.88 -1.00
N GLN A 8 2.70 5.83 -1.86
CA GLN A 8 1.71 6.73 -2.43
C GLN A 8 1.81 6.66 -3.96
N ALA A 9 0.66 6.71 -4.61
CA ALA A 9 0.53 6.80 -6.04
C ALA A 9 -0.51 7.85 -6.42
N VAL A 10 -0.36 8.43 -7.61
CA VAL A 10 -1.33 9.34 -8.24
C VAL A 10 -1.83 8.66 -9.50
N LEU A 11 -3.14 8.47 -9.58
CA LEU A 11 -3.81 7.73 -10.66
C LEU A 11 -4.79 8.63 -11.40
N SER A 12 -4.72 8.63 -12.73
CA SER A 12 -5.57 9.46 -13.58
C SER A 12 -6.18 8.66 -14.74
N PRO A 13 -7.52 8.58 -14.87
CA PRO A 13 -8.51 9.06 -13.91
C PRO A 13 -8.44 8.29 -12.58
N ALA A 14 -8.97 8.89 -11.52
CA ALA A 14 -9.06 8.23 -10.23
C ALA A 14 -9.93 6.95 -10.34
N PRO A 15 -9.43 5.78 -9.93
CA PRO A 15 -10.22 4.56 -10.00
C PRO A 15 -11.32 4.51 -8.95
N ALA A 16 -12.46 3.91 -9.31
CA ALA A 16 -13.54 3.70 -8.36
C ALA A 16 -13.16 2.72 -7.23
N SER A 17 -12.25 1.77 -7.50
CA SER A 17 -11.75 0.81 -6.52
C SER A 17 -10.44 0.17 -6.98
N ILE A 18 -9.52 -0.05 -6.03
CA ILE A 18 -8.22 -0.72 -6.23
C ILE A 18 -8.14 -2.05 -5.47
N GLY A 19 -9.12 -2.36 -4.60
CA GLY A 19 -9.07 -3.52 -3.71
C GLY A 19 -8.83 -4.85 -4.43
N ALA A 20 -9.53 -5.09 -5.56
CA ALA A 20 -9.38 -6.34 -6.31
C ALA A 20 -7.97 -6.53 -6.91
N LEU A 21 -7.31 -5.43 -7.30
CA LEU A 21 -5.95 -5.46 -7.82
C LEU A 21 -4.93 -5.83 -6.73
N LEU A 22 -5.23 -5.47 -5.49
CA LEU A 22 -4.34 -5.66 -4.35
C LEU A 22 -4.76 -6.82 -3.43
N ASP A 23 -5.70 -7.67 -3.86
CA ASP A 23 -6.26 -8.78 -3.06
C ASP A 23 -5.19 -9.79 -2.58
N GLY A 24 -4.07 -9.90 -3.30
CA GLY A 24 -2.90 -10.71 -2.93
C GLY A 24 -1.91 -10.04 -1.97
N PHE A 25 -2.12 -8.78 -1.60
CA PHE A 25 -1.23 -8.01 -0.74
C PHE A 25 -1.86 -7.77 0.64
N ASP A 26 -1.04 -7.92 1.68
CA ASP A 26 -1.43 -7.54 3.04
C ASP A 26 -1.22 -6.03 3.23
N VAL A 27 -2.16 -5.26 2.66
CA VAL A 27 -2.13 -3.79 2.58
C VAL A 27 -3.41 -3.17 3.13
N VAL A 28 -3.32 -1.91 3.54
CA VAL A 28 -4.47 -1.04 3.75
C VAL A 28 -4.38 0.11 2.74
N THR A 29 -5.45 0.34 2.00
CA THR A 29 -5.52 1.41 1.00
C THR A 29 -6.48 2.51 1.40
N ARG A 30 -6.12 3.76 1.09
CA ARG A 30 -6.99 4.93 1.20
C ARG A 30 -6.89 5.72 -0.11
N LEU A 31 -8.03 5.98 -0.73
CA LEU A 31 -8.12 6.81 -1.92
C LEU A 31 -8.67 8.19 -1.52
N ASP A 32 -7.94 9.24 -1.88
CA ASP A 32 -8.28 10.64 -1.66
C ASP A 32 -8.21 11.36 -3.02
N GLY A 33 -9.34 11.42 -3.73
CA GLY A 33 -9.36 11.88 -5.13
C GLY A 33 -8.50 11.00 -6.04
N ASP A 34 -7.55 11.61 -6.75
CA ASP A 34 -6.54 10.93 -7.59
C ASP A 34 -5.40 10.28 -6.79
N ARG A 35 -5.31 10.55 -5.48
CA ARG A 35 -4.21 10.09 -4.64
C ARG A 35 -4.55 8.81 -3.95
N LEU A 36 -3.80 7.77 -4.27
CA LEU A 36 -3.86 6.49 -3.58
C LEU A 36 -2.73 6.41 -2.55
N ARG A 37 -3.11 6.11 -1.30
CA ARG A 37 -2.20 5.79 -0.21
C ARG A 37 -2.30 4.31 0.14
N ILE A 38 -1.17 3.64 0.26
CA ILE A 38 -1.05 2.22 0.54
C ILE A 38 -0.12 2.02 1.74
N LEU A 39 -0.64 1.43 2.81
CA LEU A 39 0.16 1.00 3.97
C LEU A 39 0.39 -0.50 3.88
N PHE A 40 1.61 -0.96 4.16
CA PHE A 40 1.92 -2.38 4.17
C PHE A 40 2.96 -2.73 5.23
N THR A 41 2.97 -4.00 5.65
CA THR A 41 4.00 -4.52 6.56
C THR A 41 4.98 -5.44 5.87
N SER A 42 6.27 -5.12 6.03
CA SER A 42 7.36 -5.88 5.41
C SER A 42 8.59 -5.88 6.33
N PRO A 43 9.47 -6.90 6.25
CA PRO A 43 10.85 -6.72 6.70
C PRO A 43 11.57 -5.72 5.77
N PRO A 44 12.60 -5.00 6.29
CA PRO A 44 13.26 -3.90 5.58
C PRO A 44 13.93 -4.34 4.27
N ASP A 45 14.45 -5.57 4.23
CA ASP A 45 15.08 -6.20 3.06
C ASP A 45 14.10 -6.48 1.90
N GLN A 46 12.79 -6.52 2.16
CA GLN A 46 11.78 -6.80 1.14
C GLN A 46 10.97 -5.56 0.72
N VAL A 47 11.25 -4.39 1.30
CA VAL A 47 10.47 -3.17 1.02
C VAL A 47 10.49 -2.82 -0.47
N GLU A 48 11.67 -2.80 -1.08
CA GLU A 48 11.81 -2.48 -2.50
C GLU A 48 11.09 -3.51 -3.38
N LEU A 49 11.14 -4.80 -3.02
CA LEU A 49 10.42 -5.84 -3.76
C LEU A 49 8.90 -5.65 -3.70
N ILE A 50 8.35 -5.36 -2.51
CA ILE A 50 6.92 -5.10 -2.36
C ILE A 50 6.52 -3.84 -3.13
N ARG A 51 7.33 -2.77 -3.06
CA ARG A 51 7.10 -1.54 -3.84
C ARG A 51 7.05 -1.80 -5.33
N SER A 52 8.05 -2.49 -5.89
CA SER A 52 8.05 -2.81 -7.33
C SER A 52 6.83 -3.63 -7.75
N ARG A 53 6.34 -4.52 -6.87
CA ARG A 53 5.11 -5.28 -7.13
C ARG A 53 3.85 -4.41 -7.06
N LEU A 54 3.79 -3.46 -6.12
CA LEU A 54 2.69 -2.50 -6.04
C LEU A 54 2.67 -1.61 -7.29
N ASP A 55 3.81 -1.06 -7.69
CA ASP A 55 3.95 -0.27 -8.93
C ASP A 55 3.52 -1.05 -10.17
N ALA A 56 3.97 -2.29 -10.31
CA ALA A 56 3.58 -3.15 -11.42
C ALA A 56 2.07 -3.46 -11.42
N ALA A 57 1.48 -3.69 -10.26
CA ALA A 57 0.04 -3.89 -10.12
C ALA A 57 -0.71 -2.61 -10.53
N LEU A 58 -0.30 -1.45 -10.00
CA LEU A 58 -0.94 -0.16 -10.27
C LEU A 58 -0.84 0.24 -11.75
N SER A 59 0.15 -0.25 -12.48
CA SER A 59 0.29 -0.01 -13.92
C SER A 59 -0.64 -0.88 -14.79
N GLY A 60 -1.37 -1.83 -14.19
CA GLY A 60 -2.24 -2.78 -14.90
C GLY A 60 -3.73 -2.42 -14.96
N GLY A 61 -4.14 -1.25 -14.46
CA GLY A 61 -5.55 -0.83 -14.39
C GLY A 61 -6.03 0.04 -15.56
N ASP A 62 -7.32 0.39 -15.56
CA ASP A 62 -7.95 1.33 -16.52
C ASP A 62 -7.60 2.81 -16.26
N TRP A 63 -6.48 3.05 -15.55
CA TRP A 63 -5.99 4.36 -15.17
C TRP A 63 -4.51 4.48 -15.52
N GLU A 64 -4.04 5.71 -15.66
CA GLU A 64 -2.63 6.01 -15.84
C GLU A 64 -1.96 6.27 -14.48
N LEU A 65 -0.82 5.61 -14.24
CA LEU A 65 0.03 5.88 -13.09
C LEU A 65 0.87 7.14 -13.37
N VAL A 66 0.43 8.29 -12.84
CA VAL A 66 1.10 9.58 -13.05
C VAL A 66 2.39 9.67 -12.22
N SER A 67 2.35 9.19 -10.98
CA SER A 67 3.49 9.21 -10.07
C SER A 67 3.33 8.15 -8.99
N SER A 68 4.43 7.59 -8.51
CA SER A 68 4.47 6.67 -7.38
C SER A 68 5.74 6.87 -6.55
N GLY A 69 5.67 6.57 -5.26
CA GLY A 69 6.82 6.75 -4.37
C GLY A 69 6.61 6.33 -2.94
N CYS A 70 7.71 6.30 -2.19
CA CYS A 70 7.67 6.14 -0.74
C CYS A 70 7.11 7.40 -0.09
N ALA A 71 6.22 7.20 0.87
CA ALA A 71 5.71 8.25 1.73
C ALA A 71 6.11 7.96 3.18
N ARG A 72 6.09 9.00 4.01
CA ARG A 72 6.22 8.85 5.46
C ARG A 72 4.89 8.36 6.01
N VAL A 73 4.91 7.42 6.95
CA VAL A 73 3.69 7.02 7.70
C VAL A 73 3.23 8.20 8.55
N ASP A 74 2.01 8.67 8.33
CA ASP A 74 1.43 9.83 8.98
C ASP A 74 0.77 9.45 10.32
N THR A 75 0.43 10.45 11.13
CA THR A 75 -0.19 10.20 12.44
C THR A 75 -1.58 9.57 12.31
N GLU A 76 -2.31 9.91 11.24
CA GLU A 76 -3.62 9.34 10.90
C GLU A 76 -3.54 7.87 10.45
N ASP A 77 -2.38 7.40 9.99
CA ASP A 77 -2.16 6.02 9.57
C ASP A 77 -1.87 5.08 10.75
N ARG A 78 -1.57 5.63 11.93
CA ARG A 78 -1.22 4.86 13.13
C ARG A 78 -2.22 3.74 13.49
N PRO A 79 -3.55 3.94 13.47
CA PRO A 79 -4.50 2.86 13.74
C PRO A 79 -4.36 1.71 12.73
N ASP A 80 -4.28 2.01 11.44
CA ASP A 80 -4.14 1.02 10.38
C ASP A 80 -2.77 0.31 10.43
N ALA A 81 -1.70 1.07 10.68
CA ALA A 81 -0.36 0.55 10.90
C ALA A 81 -0.31 -0.44 12.08
N ARG A 82 -0.96 -0.09 13.21
CA ARG A 82 -1.08 -0.99 14.37
C ARG A 82 -1.88 -2.25 14.02
N ARG A 83 -2.96 -2.11 13.25
CA ARG A 83 -3.77 -3.25 12.80
C ARG A 83 -2.96 -4.20 11.93
N LEU A 84 -2.22 -3.70 10.95
CA LEU A 84 -1.36 -4.51 10.08
C LEU A 84 -0.29 -5.28 10.88
N LEU A 85 0.36 -4.64 11.85
CA LEU A 85 1.35 -5.31 12.71
C LEU A 85 0.74 -6.42 13.56
N ARG A 86 -0.51 -6.25 14.04
CA ARG A 86 -1.22 -7.26 14.84
C ARG A 86 -1.77 -8.41 14.00
N ALA A 87 -2.35 -8.12 12.83
CA ALA A 87 -2.96 -9.12 11.96
C ALA A 87 -1.96 -10.19 11.50
N LYS A 88 -0.70 -9.79 11.27
CA LYS A 88 0.38 -10.72 10.90
C LYS A 88 1.05 -11.41 12.09
N GLY A 89 0.96 -10.82 13.29
CA GLY A 89 1.37 -11.49 14.53
C GLY A 89 0.46 -12.66 14.88
N ALA A 90 -0.84 -12.54 14.60
CA ALA A 90 -1.84 -13.57 14.87
C ALA A 90 -1.84 -14.77 13.90
N LYS A 91 -1.12 -14.68 12.76
CA LYS A 91 -0.92 -15.81 11.83
C LYS A 91 0.34 -16.64 12.15
N SER A 92 0.99 -16.39 13.28
CA SER A 92 2.12 -17.17 13.78
C SER A 92 1.72 -17.85 15.08
N GLU A 93 0.68 -18.69 15.04
CA GLU A 93 0.31 -19.61 16.12
C GLU A 93 -0.28 -20.89 15.53
#